data_AF-A0A502FQ08-F1
#
_entry.id   AF-A0A502FQ08-F1
#
_cell.length_a   1.000
_cell.length_b   1.000
_cell.length_c   1.000
_cell.angle_alpha   90.00
_cell.angle_beta   90.00
_cell.angle_gamma   90.00
#
_symmetry.space_group_name_H-M   'P 1'
#
loop_
_entity.id
_entity.type
_entity.pdbx_description
1 polymer ?
#
loop_
_entity_poly.entity_id
_entity_poly.type
_entity_poly.pdbx_seq_one_letter_code
_entity_poly.pdbx_strand_id
1 'polypeptide(L)'
;MMMQERTYKDATGTILFDAELSAQVGHDWFALEYWRERDALRTQAGGRGGVAIIVTPIGECVLRHYRRGGLVAALMGDRYLWTGADRTRPFAEFRLLAEIARLGLPAPAVAAARYCRHGLFYSADLITRRIADAPTLAECLAAGRLDGELAEEVGALVARFHRAGIWHADLNAHNVLVTSGELYLIDFDRGRLRAPAVAWQQANLRRLRRSLLKLGAANQGNAAFDEGIWQPLLHRYQRTLAA
;
A
#
# COMPACT_ATOMS: atom_id res chain seq x y z
N MET A 1 -19.10 -7.01 -2.24
CA MET A 1 -19.73 -6.18 -3.29
C MET A 1 -18.76 -6.08 -4.45
N MET A 2 -19.22 -6.16 -5.70
CA MET A 2 -18.32 -6.05 -6.86
C MET A 2 -18.07 -4.58 -7.15
N MET A 3 -16.81 -4.13 -7.05
CA MET A 3 -16.40 -2.76 -7.37
C MET A 3 -16.92 -2.35 -8.76
N GLN A 4 -17.58 -1.20 -8.87
CA GLN A 4 -18.11 -0.69 -10.13
C GLN A 4 -17.17 0.35 -10.72
N GLU A 5 -16.18 -0.12 -11.49
CA GLU A 5 -15.20 0.75 -12.15
C GLU A 5 -15.89 1.76 -13.08
N ARG A 6 -15.71 3.06 -12.79
CA ARG A 6 -16.11 4.16 -13.69
C ARG A 6 -14.91 5.03 -14.03
N THR A 7 -14.92 5.53 -15.26
CA THR A 7 -13.91 6.45 -15.76
C THR A 7 -14.53 7.80 -16.07
N TYR A 8 -13.92 8.87 -15.58
CA TYR A 8 -14.20 10.25 -15.97
C TYR A 8 -12.97 10.84 -16.66
N LYS A 9 -13.18 11.55 -17.78
CA LYS A 9 -12.09 12.11 -18.59
C LYS A 9 -12.46 13.51 -19.08
N ASP A 10 -11.52 14.44 -18.91
CA ASP A 10 -11.59 15.80 -19.46
C ASP A 10 -10.22 16.27 -19.97
N ALA A 11 -10.06 17.59 -20.16
CA ALA A 11 -8.82 18.20 -20.62
C ALA A 11 -7.69 18.15 -19.56
N THR A 12 -8.03 18.04 -18.28
CA THR A 12 -7.09 18.00 -17.14
C THR A 12 -6.47 16.62 -17.00
N GLY A 13 -7.27 15.56 -17.16
CA GLY A 13 -6.76 14.21 -17.03
C GLY A 13 -7.83 13.12 -17.10
N THR A 14 -7.53 11.99 -16.47
CA THR A 14 -8.47 10.87 -16.38
C THR A 14 -8.50 10.34 -14.96
N ILE A 15 -9.71 10.11 -14.47
CA ILE A 15 -10.01 9.59 -13.14
C ILE A 15 -10.64 8.22 -13.29
N LEU A 16 -10.14 7.25 -12.53
CA LEU A 16 -10.74 5.94 -12.32
C LEU A 16 -11.25 5.89 -10.89
N PHE A 17 -12.50 5.51 -10.67
CA PHE A 17 -13.08 5.48 -9.34
C PHE A 17 -14.12 4.36 -9.20
N ASP A 18 -14.36 3.96 -7.96
CA ASP A 18 -15.43 3.03 -7.64
C ASP A 18 -16.77 3.79 -7.54
N ALA A 19 -17.75 3.41 -8.35
CA ALA A 19 -19.06 4.08 -8.36
C ALA A 19 -19.92 3.78 -7.13
N GLU A 20 -19.61 2.72 -6.38
CA GLU A 20 -20.26 2.43 -5.09
C GLU A 20 -19.79 3.42 -4.01
N LEU A 21 -18.67 4.09 -4.25
CA LEU A 21 -18.04 5.07 -3.37
C LEU A 21 -18.72 6.43 -3.44
N SER A 22 -18.95 6.92 -4.65
CA SER A 22 -19.52 8.24 -4.91
C SER A 22 -20.11 8.25 -6.31
N ALA A 23 -21.24 8.92 -6.48
CA ALA A 23 -21.84 9.12 -7.79
C ALA A 23 -20.91 9.91 -8.73
N GLN A 24 -20.05 10.78 -8.19
CA GLN A 24 -19.10 11.60 -8.94
C GLN A 24 -17.81 11.84 -8.14
N VAL A 25 -16.66 11.75 -8.82
CA VAL A 25 -15.34 12.15 -8.32
C VAL A 25 -14.72 13.11 -9.32
N GLY A 26 -14.46 14.34 -8.90
CA GLY A 26 -13.86 15.40 -9.72
C GLY A 26 -12.35 15.53 -9.54
N HIS A 27 -11.69 16.30 -10.41
CA HIS A 27 -10.26 16.55 -10.32
C HIS A 27 -9.83 17.22 -9.01
N ASP A 28 -10.70 18.02 -8.41
CA ASP A 28 -10.42 18.76 -7.18
C ASP A 28 -10.21 17.86 -5.95
N TRP A 29 -10.76 16.63 -5.97
CA TRP A 29 -10.54 15.65 -4.90
C TRP A 29 -9.07 15.27 -4.72
N PHE A 30 -8.24 15.52 -5.72
CA PHE A 30 -6.82 15.23 -5.70
C PHE A 30 -5.97 16.50 -5.48
N ALA A 31 -6.60 17.63 -5.13
CA ALA A 31 -5.92 18.84 -4.66
C ALA A 31 -6.06 18.93 -3.14
N LEU A 32 -4.95 19.15 -2.42
CA LEU A 32 -4.99 19.26 -0.96
C LEU A 32 -5.74 20.52 -0.51
N GLU A 33 -5.61 21.59 -1.28
CA GLU A 33 -6.24 22.90 -1.06
C GLU A 33 -7.77 22.77 -1.06
N TYR A 34 -8.33 21.97 -1.97
CA TYR A 34 -9.77 21.71 -2.03
C TYR A 34 -10.33 21.17 -0.70
N TRP A 35 -9.60 20.24 -0.07
CA TRP A 35 -9.99 19.68 1.23
C TRP A 35 -9.67 20.63 2.38
N ARG A 36 -8.58 21.40 2.29
CA ARG A 36 -8.21 22.40 3.31
C ARG A 36 -9.26 23.50 3.43
N GLU A 37 -9.74 24.03 2.31
CA GLU A 37 -10.80 25.07 2.26
C GLU A 37 -12.13 24.60 2.85
N ARG A 38 -12.33 23.29 2.95
CA ARG A 38 -13.53 22.65 3.49
C ARG A 38 -13.37 22.15 4.92
N ASP A 39 -12.26 22.51 5.59
CA ASP A 39 -11.89 21.99 6.91
C ASP A 39 -11.88 20.45 6.97
N ALA A 40 -11.57 19.82 5.85
CA ALA A 40 -11.64 18.38 5.64
C ALA A 40 -10.26 17.75 5.40
N LEU A 41 -9.18 18.52 5.55
CA LEU A 41 -7.79 18.04 5.47
C LEU A 41 -7.21 17.87 6.87
N ARG A 42 -6.86 16.63 7.22
CA ARG A 42 -6.10 16.26 8.41
C ARG A 42 -4.69 15.86 7.99
N THR A 43 -3.66 16.41 8.63
CA THR A 43 -2.28 15.98 8.38
C THR A 43 -1.82 15.10 9.52
N GLN A 44 -1.39 13.87 9.23
CA GLN A 44 -0.72 13.03 10.22
C GLN A 44 0.79 13.04 9.97
N ALA A 45 1.56 13.24 11.04
CA ALA A 45 3.00 13.08 11.01
C ALA A 45 3.33 11.62 10.63
N GLY A 46 4.12 11.43 9.57
CA GLY A 46 4.53 10.11 9.11
C GLY A 46 5.68 10.23 8.11
N GLY A 47 6.74 9.45 8.32
CA GLY A 47 7.87 9.28 7.39
C GLY A 47 8.37 10.53 6.64
N ARG A 48 8.90 10.33 5.42
CA ARG A 48 9.53 11.38 4.59
C ARG A 48 8.52 12.28 3.84
N GLY A 49 7.37 12.62 4.42
CA GLY A 49 6.43 13.50 3.72
C GLY A 49 5.06 13.78 4.34
N GLY A 50 4.71 13.16 5.47
CA GLY A 50 3.37 13.23 6.05
C GLY A 50 2.34 12.45 5.23
N VAL A 51 1.28 11.98 5.88
CA VAL A 51 0.13 11.34 5.22
C VAL A 51 -1.01 12.35 5.21
N ALA A 52 -1.48 12.73 4.02
CA ALA A 52 -2.65 13.58 3.87
C ALA A 52 -3.92 12.74 4.04
N ILE A 53 -4.63 12.98 5.13
CA ILE A 53 -5.92 12.36 5.42
C ILE A 53 -7.01 13.36 5.04
N ILE A 54 -7.95 12.92 4.22
CA ILE A 54 -9.07 13.72 3.74
C ILE A 54 -10.37 13.12 4.25
N VAL A 55 -11.28 13.96 4.74
CA VAL A 55 -12.61 13.54 5.17
C VAL A 55 -13.55 13.63 3.97
N THR A 56 -13.91 12.48 3.42
CA THR A 56 -14.75 12.35 2.22
C THR A 56 -16.16 11.87 2.61
N PRO A 57 -17.16 11.90 1.69
CA PRO A 57 -18.50 11.36 1.98
C PRO A 57 -18.53 9.90 2.44
N ILE A 58 -17.48 9.12 2.15
CA ILE A 58 -17.35 7.71 2.57
C ILE A 58 -16.51 7.51 3.83
N GLY A 59 -16.17 8.59 4.52
CA GLY A 59 -15.27 8.61 5.67
C GLY A 59 -13.85 9.04 5.32
N GLU A 60 -12.93 8.75 6.24
CA GLU A 60 -11.53 9.17 6.13
C GLU A 60 -10.78 8.37 5.06
N CYS A 61 -10.11 9.09 4.17
CA CYS A 61 -9.26 8.53 3.14
C CYS A 61 -7.84 9.08 3.22
N VAL A 62 -6.88 8.31 2.73
CA VAL A 62 -5.52 8.75 2.47
C VAL A 62 -5.43 9.21 1.01
N LEU A 63 -5.07 10.47 0.80
CA LEU A 63 -4.70 11.02 -0.51
C LEU A 63 -3.19 10.95 -0.68
N ARG A 64 -2.74 10.19 -1.67
CA ARG A 64 -1.33 10.04 -2.00
C ARG A 64 -1.05 10.58 -3.39
N HIS A 65 -0.12 11.53 -3.46
CA HIS A 65 0.50 11.95 -4.71
C HIS A 65 1.74 11.08 -4.97
N TYR A 66 1.85 10.51 -6.17
CA TYR A 66 2.99 9.66 -6.53
C TYR A 66 4.22 10.53 -6.73
N ARG A 67 5.19 10.41 -5.83
CA ARG A 67 6.49 11.06 -5.98
C ARG A 67 7.51 10.07 -6.51
N ARG A 68 8.37 10.51 -7.43
CA ARG A 68 9.57 9.75 -7.78
C ARG A 68 10.60 9.92 -6.66
N GLY A 69 11.28 8.83 -6.32
CA GLY A 69 12.46 8.85 -5.45
C GLY A 69 13.76 8.81 -6.25
N GLY A 70 14.87 9.19 -5.60
CA GLY A 70 16.23 9.10 -6.16
C GLY A 70 16.60 10.20 -7.16
N LEU A 71 17.78 10.08 -7.77
CA LEU A 71 18.38 11.09 -8.67
C LEU A 71 17.48 11.47 -9.87
N VAL A 72 16.58 10.58 -10.28
CA VAL A 72 15.61 10.82 -11.37
C VAL A 72 14.55 11.86 -10.96
N ALA A 73 14.22 11.96 -9.66
CA ALA A 73 13.30 12.98 -9.15
C ALA A 73 13.90 14.39 -9.25
N ALA A 74 15.21 14.52 -9.08
CA ALA A 74 15.92 15.80 -9.23
C ALA A 74 15.91 16.33 -10.67
N LEU A 75 15.80 15.43 -11.67
CA LEU A 75 15.77 15.81 -13.10
C LEU A 75 14.34 15.92 -13.66
N MET A 76 13.42 15.05 -13.25
CA MET A 76 12.08 14.92 -13.87
C MET A 76 10.91 15.27 -12.93
N GLY A 77 11.16 15.53 -11.65
CA GLY A 77 10.12 15.75 -10.65
C GLY A 77 9.26 14.50 -10.40
N ASP A 78 7.95 14.69 -10.34
CA ASP A 78 6.88 13.70 -10.13
C ASP A 78 6.41 13.00 -11.42
N ARG A 79 7.04 13.27 -12.56
CA ARG A 79 6.54 12.90 -13.89
C ARG A 79 6.96 11.51 -14.36
N TYR A 80 6.02 10.72 -14.86
CA TYR A 80 6.21 9.37 -15.40
C TYR A 80 6.03 9.32 -16.92
N LEU A 81 6.81 8.51 -17.64
CA LEU A 81 6.65 8.36 -19.09
C LEU A 81 5.31 7.70 -19.42
N TRP A 82 4.56 8.34 -20.32
CA TRP A 82 3.29 7.82 -20.81
C TRP A 82 3.50 6.63 -21.74
N THR A 83 2.86 5.50 -21.43
CA THR A 83 2.91 4.28 -22.27
C THR A 83 1.53 3.66 -22.50
N GLY A 84 0.46 4.40 -22.17
CA GLY A 84 -0.94 3.95 -22.23
C GLY A 84 -1.65 4.08 -20.88
N ALA A 85 -2.98 4.28 -20.92
CA ALA A 85 -3.80 4.56 -19.74
C ALA A 85 -3.76 3.40 -18.71
N ASP A 86 -3.97 2.17 -19.16
CA ASP A 86 -3.97 0.98 -18.31
C ASP A 86 -2.59 0.66 -17.71
N ARG A 87 -1.54 1.26 -18.27
CA ARG A 87 -0.15 1.09 -17.83
C ARG A 87 0.31 2.20 -16.89
N THR A 88 -0.57 3.16 -16.58
CA THR A 88 -0.28 4.16 -15.56
C THR A 88 -0.25 3.50 -14.18
N ARG A 89 0.69 3.92 -13.34
CA ARG A 89 0.81 3.41 -11.95
C ARG A 89 -0.50 3.51 -11.16
N PRO A 90 -1.22 4.66 -11.13
CA PRO A 90 -2.43 4.78 -10.34
C PRO A 90 -3.55 3.84 -10.80
N PHE A 91 -3.70 3.58 -12.11
CA PHE A 91 -4.71 2.65 -12.60
C PHE A 91 -4.34 1.19 -12.34
N ALA A 92 -3.06 0.84 -12.53
CA ALA A 92 -2.57 -0.50 -12.22
C ALA A 92 -2.73 -0.84 -10.74
N GLU A 93 -2.39 0.10 -9.85
CA GLU A 93 -2.57 -0.08 -8.40
C GLU A 93 -4.05 -0.10 -8.00
N PHE A 94 -4.88 0.77 -8.58
CA PHE A 94 -6.33 0.76 -8.34
C PHE A 94 -6.94 -0.61 -8.63
N ARG A 95 -6.67 -1.17 -9.82
CA ARG A 95 -7.21 -2.48 -10.21
C ARG A 95 -6.63 -3.63 -9.39
N LEU A 96 -5.37 -3.52 -8.97
CA LEU A 96 -4.78 -4.50 -8.07
C LEU A 96 -5.45 -4.48 -6.69
N LEU A 97 -5.68 -3.29 -6.11
CA LEU A 97 -6.38 -3.14 -4.83
C LEU A 97 -7.83 -3.64 -4.92
N ALA A 98 -8.50 -3.40 -6.05
CA ALA A 98 -9.83 -3.94 -6.31
C ALA A 98 -9.84 -5.48 -6.31
N GLU A 99 -8.85 -6.09 -6.97
CA GLU A 99 -8.70 -7.54 -7.00
C GLU A 99 -8.35 -8.11 -5.61
N ILE A 100 -7.48 -7.44 -4.86
CA ILE A 100 -7.15 -7.80 -3.47
C ILE A 100 -8.41 -7.77 -2.59
N ALA A 101 -9.25 -6.75 -2.74
CA ALA A 101 -10.54 -6.66 -2.03
C ALA A 101 -11.49 -7.79 -2.44
N ARG A 102 -11.58 -8.11 -3.75
CA ARG A 102 -12.38 -9.23 -4.27
C ARG A 102 -11.95 -10.57 -3.68
N LEU A 103 -10.64 -10.73 -3.42
CA LEU A 103 -10.05 -11.92 -2.81
C LEU A 103 -10.19 -11.96 -1.27
N GLY A 104 -10.79 -10.94 -0.65
CA GLY A 104 -10.96 -10.87 0.81
C GLY A 104 -9.62 -10.75 1.55
N LEU A 105 -8.61 -10.14 0.92
CA LEU A 105 -7.30 -9.92 1.51
C LEU A 105 -7.25 -8.54 2.19
N PRO A 106 -6.58 -8.42 3.36
CA PRO A 106 -6.60 -7.18 4.14
C PRO A 106 -5.62 -6.16 3.56
N ALA A 107 -6.18 -5.23 2.80
CA ALA A 107 -5.51 -4.05 2.26
C ALA A 107 -6.48 -2.85 2.27
N PRO A 108 -5.99 -1.60 2.11
CA PRO A 108 -6.83 -0.44 1.99
C PRO A 108 -7.77 -0.56 0.79
N ALA A 109 -9.07 -0.33 1.02
CA ALA A 109 -10.02 -0.22 -0.07
C ALA A 109 -9.66 0.99 -0.94
N VAL A 110 -9.54 0.80 -2.25
CA VAL A 110 -9.28 1.90 -3.17
C VAL A 110 -10.56 2.69 -3.43
N ALA A 111 -10.42 4.01 -3.48
CA ALA A 111 -11.51 4.94 -3.72
C ALA A 111 -11.43 5.51 -5.14
N ALA A 112 -10.30 6.14 -5.46
CA ALA A 112 -10.12 6.79 -6.75
C ALA A 112 -8.63 6.88 -7.12
N ALA A 113 -8.36 6.95 -8.41
CA ALA A 113 -7.04 7.07 -9.01
C ALA A 113 -7.10 8.13 -10.11
N ARG A 114 -6.07 8.94 -10.24
CA ARG A 114 -5.98 9.95 -11.30
C ARG A 114 -4.63 9.90 -11.97
N TYR A 115 -4.63 10.13 -13.28
CA TYR A 115 -3.45 10.63 -13.98
C TYR A 115 -3.77 11.92 -14.74
N CYS A 116 -2.80 12.85 -14.79
CA CYS A 116 -2.86 14.07 -15.61
C CYS A 116 -1.73 14.04 -16.62
N ARG A 117 -2.03 14.23 -17.92
CA ARG A 117 -1.02 14.13 -19.00
C ARG A 117 -0.31 15.47 -19.20
N HIS A 118 1.01 15.39 -19.34
CA HIS A 118 1.92 16.50 -19.62
C HIS A 118 2.80 16.14 -20.83
N GLY A 119 2.22 16.18 -22.03
CA GLY A 119 2.88 15.74 -23.26
C GLY A 119 3.22 14.24 -23.24
N LEU A 120 4.52 13.92 -23.23
CA LEU A 120 5.05 12.56 -23.12
C LEU A 120 5.01 12.00 -21.70
N PHE A 121 4.69 12.83 -20.70
CA PHE A 121 4.70 12.45 -19.30
C PHE A 121 3.31 12.49 -18.65
N TYR A 122 3.19 11.99 -17.43
CA TYR A 122 2.01 12.15 -16.59
C TYR A 122 2.39 12.30 -15.10
N SER A 123 1.55 13.00 -14.33
CA SER A 123 1.53 12.96 -12.87
C SER A 123 0.39 12.07 -12.38
N ALA A 124 0.46 11.58 -11.15
CA ALA A 124 -0.45 10.57 -10.65
C ALA A 124 -0.83 10.75 -9.18
N ASP A 125 -2.05 10.33 -8.86
CA ASP A 125 -2.62 10.38 -7.50
C ASP A 125 -3.47 9.13 -7.23
N LEU A 126 -3.56 8.74 -5.96
CA LEU A 126 -4.41 7.65 -5.47
C LEU A 126 -5.09 8.05 -4.17
N ILE A 127 -6.36 7.71 -4.04
CA ILE A 127 -7.16 7.84 -2.82
C ILE A 127 -7.52 6.43 -2.38
N THR A 128 -7.25 6.12 -1.12
CA THR A 128 -7.61 4.84 -0.47
C THR A 128 -8.28 5.13 0.87
N ARG A 129 -9.14 4.23 1.35
CA ARG A 129 -9.69 4.36 2.71
C ARG A 129 -8.58 4.27 3.75
N ARG A 130 -8.67 5.11 4.77
CA ARG A 130 -7.72 5.10 5.89
C ARG A 130 -7.97 3.86 6.75
N ILE A 131 -6.90 3.18 7.15
CA ILE A 131 -6.92 2.23 8.26
C ILE A 131 -6.56 3.02 9.53
N ALA A 132 -7.54 3.20 10.42
CA ALA A 132 -7.35 3.96 11.66
C ALA A 132 -6.63 3.13 12.72
N ASP A 133 -5.95 3.82 13.66
CA ASP A 133 -5.32 3.23 14.85
C ASP A 133 -4.37 2.04 14.55
N ALA A 134 -3.60 2.20 13.46
CA ALA A 134 -2.83 1.13 12.86
C ALA A 134 -1.33 1.47 12.80
N PRO A 135 -0.56 1.34 13.90
CA PRO A 135 0.88 1.46 13.84
C PRO A 135 1.48 0.48 12.84
N THR A 136 2.56 0.88 12.19
CA THR A 136 3.34 0.00 11.33
C THR A 136 4.05 -1.09 12.15
N LEU A 137 4.36 -2.23 11.54
CA LEU A 137 5.19 -3.26 12.16
C LEU A 137 6.57 -2.72 12.57
N ALA A 138 7.09 -1.73 11.84
CA ALA A 138 8.30 -1.00 12.21
C ALA A 138 8.14 -0.20 13.52
N GLU A 139 7.00 0.46 13.72
CA GLU A 139 6.68 1.16 14.97
C GLU A 139 6.41 0.18 16.12
N CYS A 140 5.78 -0.95 15.85
CA CYS A 140 5.64 -2.04 16.83
C CYS A 140 7.02 -2.57 17.26
N LEU A 141 7.92 -2.81 16.32
CA LEU A 141 9.29 -3.23 16.61
C LEU A 141 10.03 -2.18 17.45
N ALA A 142 9.97 -0.91 17.07
CA ALA A 142 10.61 0.17 17.82
C ALA A 142 10.05 0.31 19.25
N ALA A 143 8.77 0.02 19.45
CA ALA A 143 8.11 0.00 20.75
C ALA A 143 8.30 -1.31 21.54
N GLY A 144 9.08 -2.28 21.03
CA GLY A 144 9.28 -3.58 21.68
C GLY A 144 8.05 -4.48 21.68
N ARG A 145 7.08 -4.23 20.80
CA ARG A 145 5.81 -4.97 20.67
C ARG A 145 5.82 -6.04 19.57
N LEU A 146 6.95 -6.28 18.92
CA LEU A 146 7.11 -7.37 17.97
C LEU A 146 7.65 -8.60 18.70
N ASP A 147 6.75 -9.53 19.00
CA ASP A 147 7.04 -10.83 19.60
C ASP A 147 6.76 -11.99 18.60
N GLY A 148 6.88 -13.23 19.08
CA GLY A 148 6.67 -14.42 18.25
C GLY A 148 5.23 -14.57 17.74
N GLU A 149 4.24 -14.13 18.52
CA GLU A 149 2.81 -14.22 18.13
C GLU A 149 2.52 -13.24 16.99
N LEU A 150 2.89 -11.97 17.14
CA LEU A 150 2.75 -10.99 16.07
C LEU A 150 3.56 -11.41 14.83
N ALA A 151 4.73 -12.03 15.02
CA ALA A 151 5.52 -12.56 13.91
C ALA A 151 4.80 -13.69 13.16
N GLU A 152 4.11 -14.60 13.87
CA GLU A 152 3.26 -15.62 13.25
C GLU A 152 2.15 -14.98 12.42
N GLU A 153 1.44 -13.97 12.96
CA GLU A 153 0.37 -13.28 12.26
C GLU A 153 0.86 -12.61 10.96
N VAL A 154 2.04 -11.97 11.01
CA VAL A 154 2.70 -11.41 9.82
C VAL A 154 3.01 -12.52 8.80
N GLY A 155 3.45 -13.68 9.27
CA GLY A 155 3.68 -14.86 8.44
C GLY A 155 2.41 -15.33 7.73
N ALA A 156 1.31 -15.44 8.48
CA ALA A 156 -0.01 -15.80 7.94
C ALA A 156 -0.50 -14.78 6.91
N LEU A 157 -0.38 -13.48 7.22
CA LEU A 157 -0.75 -12.39 6.31
C LEU A 157 -0.02 -12.53 4.99
N VAL A 158 1.32 -12.58 5.01
CA VAL A 158 2.14 -12.64 3.79
C VAL A 158 1.83 -13.91 2.98
N ALA A 159 1.59 -15.04 3.65
CA ALA A 159 1.20 -16.29 2.99
C ALA A 159 -0.14 -16.18 2.26
N ARG A 160 -1.16 -15.54 2.84
CA ARG A 160 -2.46 -15.33 2.18
C ARG A 160 -2.31 -14.57 0.87
N PHE A 161 -1.52 -13.50 0.87
CA PHE A 161 -1.23 -12.72 -0.34
C PHE A 161 -0.42 -13.53 -1.37
N HIS A 162 0.60 -14.25 -0.92
CA HIS A 162 1.43 -15.09 -1.79
C HIS A 162 0.66 -16.26 -2.42
N ARG A 163 -0.26 -16.88 -1.68
CA ARG A 163 -1.16 -17.95 -2.15
C ARG A 163 -2.10 -17.44 -3.24
N ALA A 164 -2.61 -16.22 -3.07
CA ALA A 164 -3.44 -15.53 -4.04
C ALA A 164 -2.65 -14.98 -5.25
N GLY A 165 -1.33 -15.18 -5.32
CA GLY A 165 -0.48 -14.68 -6.41
C GLY A 165 -0.19 -13.18 -6.35
N ILE A 166 -0.50 -12.50 -5.24
CA ILE A 166 -0.22 -11.07 -5.09
C ILE A 166 1.26 -10.88 -4.74
N TRP A 167 2.01 -10.27 -5.64
CA TRP A 167 3.40 -9.88 -5.44
C TRP A 167 3.49 -8.41 -5.04
N HIS A 168 4.16 -8.15 -3.91
CA HIS A 168 4.38 -6.81 -3.39
C HIS A 168 5.79 -6.32 -3.74
N ALA A 169 5.90 -5.21 -4.48
CA ALA A 169 7.20 -4.74 -4.98
C ALA A 169 8.17 -4.31 -3.85
N ASP A 170 7.60 -3.81 -2.76
CA ASP A 170 8.37 -3.31 -1.61
C ASP A 170 7.84 -3.82 -0.26
N LEU A 171 7.69 -5.14 -0.10
CA LEU A 171 7.29 -5.70 1.20
C LEU A 171 8.35 -5.42 2.27
N ASN A 172 8.02 -4.58 3.24
CA ASN A 172 8.87 -4.16 4.34
C ASN A 172 8.02 -3.85 5.58
N ALA A 173 8.64 -3.70 6.75
CA ALA A 173 7.94 -3.51 8.02
C ALA A 173 7.15 -2.17 8.14
N HIS A 174 7.42 -1.16 7.30
CA HIS A 174 6.59 0.05 7.24
C HIS A 174 5.30 -0.15 6.44
N ASN A 175 5.24 -1.18 5.59
CA ASN A 175 4.10 -1.51 4.74
C ASN A 175 3.20 -2.59 5.32
N VAL A 176 3.43 -2.97 6.58
CA VAL A 176 2.56 -3.84 7.37
C VAL A 176 1.96 -2.99 8.48
N LEU A 177 0.64 -2.83 8.49
CA LEU A 177 -0.06 -2.15 9.57
C LEU A 177 -0.61 -3.17 10.56
N VAL A 178 -0.51 -2.84 11.84
CA VAL A 178 -0.93 -3.65 12.97
C VAL A 178 -2.08 -2.95 13.66
N THR A 179 -3.31 -3.47 13.52
CA THR A 179 -4.48 -2.99 14.27
C THR A 179 -4.76 -3.91 15.47
N SER A 180 -5.77 -3.58 16.27
CA SER A 180 -6.24 -4.47 17.33
C SER A 180 -6.98 -5.72 16.82
N GLY A 181 -7.46 -5.72 15.57
CA GLY A 181 -8.30 -6.81 15.03
C GLY A 181 -7.59 -7.66 13.97
N GLU A 182 -6.87 -7.04 13.05
CA GLU A 182 -6.12 -7.75 12.01
C GLU A 182 -4.93 -6.93 11.48
N LEU A 183 -4.08 -7.60 10.70
CA LEU A 183 -2.97 -6.97 10.00
C LEU A 183 -3.36 -6.59 8.57
N TYR A 184 -2.84 -5.47 8.09
CA TYR A 184 -3.03 -5.00 6.71
C TYR A 184 -1.70 -4.88 5.98
N LEU A 185 -1.68 -5.20 4.68
CA LEU A 185 -0.61 -4.75 3.79
C LEU A 185 -1.03 -3.46 3.08
N ILE A 186 -0.11 -2.51 2.94
CA ILE A 186 -0.32 -1.22 2.28
C ILE A 186 0.77 -0.91 1.25
N ASP A 187 0.53 0.11 0.43
CA ASP A 187 1.44 0.59 -0.63
C ASP A 187 1.76 -0.47 -1.70
N PHE A 188 0.75 -0.73 -2.54
CA PHE A 188 0.87 -1.66 -3.66
C PHE A 188 1.44 -1.00 -4.92
N ASP A 189 2.17 0.13 -4.80
CA ASP A 189 2.81 0.74 -5.96
C ASP A 189 3.77 -0.26 -6.62
N ARG A 190 3.54 -0.49 -7.90
CA ARG A 190 4.21 -1.51 -8.72
C ARG A 190 3.95 -2.96 -8.29
N GLY A 191 3.04 -3.23 -7.36
CA GLY A 191 2.54 -4.58 -7.07
C GLY A 191 1.89 -5.22 -8.29
N ARG A 192 1.82 -6.55 -8.33
CA ARG A 192 1.28 -7.31 -9.47
C ARG A 192 0.64 -8.62 -9.05
N LEU A 193 -0.36 -9.07 -9.80
CA LEU A 193 -0.76 -10.47 -9.82
C LEU A 193 0.27 -11.28 -10.61
N ARG A 194 0.74 -12.38 -10.04
CA ARG A 194 1.71 -13.30 -10.63
C ARG A 194 1.28 -14.74 -10.35
N ALA A 195 1.59 -15.65 -11.27
CA ALA A 195 1.50 -17.07 -10.97
C ALA A 195 2.35 -17.36 -9.71
N PRO A 196 1.79 -18.02 -8.68
CA PRO A 196 2.53 -18.39 -7.48
C PRO A 196 3.80 -19.18 -7.83
N ALA A 197 4.94 -18.70 -7.32
CA ALA A 197 6.21 -19.38 -7.51
C ALA A 197 7.15 -19.09 -6.34
N VAL A 198 7.82 -20.15 -5.87
CA VAL A 198 8.71 -20.13 -4.70
C VAL A 198 9.76 -19.02 -4.84
N ALA A 199 10.34 -18.84 -6.03
CA ALA A 199 11.44 -17.89 -6.26
C ALA A 199 11.07 -16.44 -5.87
N TRP A 200 9.90 -15.94 -6.30
CA TRP A 200 9.51 -14.56 -5.98
C TRP A 200 8.93 -14.42 -4.58
N GLN A 201 8.26 -15.46 -4.06
CA GLN A 201 7.73 -15.48 -2.70
C GLN A 201 8.89 -15.39 -1.69
N GLN A 202 9.94 -16.18 -1.89
CA GLN A 202 11.17 -16.13 -1.09
C GLN A 202 11.93 -14.81 -1.25
N ALA A 203 11.86 -14.17 -2.44
CA ALA A 203 12.42 -12.82 -2.61
C ALA A 203 11.65 -11.76 -1.80
N ASN A 204 10.32 -11.87 -1.70
CA ASN A 204 9.49 -10.99 -0.88
C ASN A 204 9.82 -11.15 0.61
N LEU A 205 9.85 -12.39 1.11
CA LEU A 205 10.22 -12.69 2.50
C LEU A 205 11.62 -12.17 2.85
N ARG A 206 12.61 -12.37 1.96
CA ARG A 206 13.97 -11.82 2.16
C ARG A 206 13.99 -10.30 2.25
N ARG A 207 13.12 -9.59 1.53
CA ARG A 207 12.99 -8.13 1.64
C ARG A 207 12.44 -7.72 3.00
N LEU A 208 11.38 -8.40 3.46
CA LEU A 208 10.81 -8.18 4.79
C LEU A 208 11.86 -8.42 5.88
N ARG A 209 12.55 -9.58 5.84
CA ARG A 209 13.64 -9.91 6.79
C ARG A 209 14.70 -8.82 6.82
N ARG A 210 15.18 -8.39 5.65
CA ARG A 210 16.18 -7.32 5.54
C ARG A 210 15.69 -6.01 6.14
N SER A 211 14.40 -5.67 5.97
CA SER A 211 13.84 -4.46 6.57
C SER A 211 13.81 -4.52 8.09
N LEU A 212 13.41 -5.66 8.67
CA LEU A 212 13.42 -5.87 10.12
C LEU A 212 14.83 -5.78 10.70
N LEU A 213 15.82 -6.41 10.04
CA LEU A 213 17.22 -6.32 10.45
C LEU A 213 17.75 -4.89 10.41
N LYS A 214 17.41 -4.12 9.36
CA LYS A 214 17.79 -2.69 9.25
C LYS A 214 17.17 -1.82 10.33
N LEU A 215 16.02 -2.21 10.86
CA LEU A 215 15.31 -1.53 11.94
C LEU A 215 15.76 -1.96 13.34
N GLY A 216 16.78 -2.83 13.43
CA GLY A 216 17.35 -3.26 14.71
C GLY A 216 16.66 -4.46 15.35
N ALA A 217 15.87 -5.24 14.60
CA ALA A 217 15.23 -6.45 15.13
C ALA A 217 16.23 -7.49 15.68
N ALA A 218 17.49 -7.43 15.24
CA ALA A 218 18.58 -8.28 15.72
C ALA A 218 19.54 -7.58 16.68
N ASN A 219 19.11 -6.50 17.37
CA ASN A 219 19.94 -5.81 18.35
C ASN A 219 20.38 -6.70 19.53
N GLN A 220 19.59 -7.74 19.85
CA GLN A 220 19.92 -8.77 20.85
C GLN A 220 20.71 -9.96 20.26
N GLY A 221 21.13 -9.86 18.99
CA GLY A 221 21.84 -10.90 18.26
C GLY A 221 20.97 -11.61 17.22
N ASN A 222 21.61 -12.12 16.17
CA ASN A 222 20.93 -12.79 15.06
C ASN A 222 20.21 -14.07 15.50
N ALA A 223 20.76 -14.81 16.47
CA ALA A 223 20.14 -16.05 16.98
C ALA A 223 18.81 -15.76 17.68
N ALA A 224 18.78 -14.75 18.56
CA ALA A 224 17.56 -14.33 19.25
C ALA A 224 16.49 -13.81 18.27
N PHE A 225 16.89 -13.04 17.26
CA PHE A 225 15.98 -12.62 16.18
C PHE A 225 15.42 -13.81 15.40
N ASP A 226 16.29 -14.76 15.04
CA ASP A 226 15.88 -15.91 14.25
C ASP A 226 14.92 -16.82 15.05
N GLU A 227 15.22 -17.12 16.31
CA GLU A 227 14.40 -17.96 17.18
C GLU A 227 13.08 -17.27 17.59
N GLY A 228 13.16 -16.02 18.05
CA GLY A 228 12.00 -15.32 18.61
C GLY A 228 11.05 -14.75 17.57
N ILE A 229 11.54 -14.37 16.38
CA ILE A 229 10.76 -13.62 15.39
C ILE A 229 10.71 -14.35 14.05
N TRP A 230 11.87 -14.67 13.46
CA TRP A 230 11.89 -15.11 12.07
C TRP A 230 11.38 -16.55 11.88
N GLN A 231 11.71 -17.47 12.77
CA GLN A 231 11.24 -18.86 12.75
C GLN A 231 9.72 -18.95 12.98
N PRO A 232 9.11 -18.29 13.99
CA PRO A 232 7.65 -18.24 14.14
C PRO A 232 6.95 -17.71 12.88
N LEU A 233 7.46 -16.61 12.31
CA LEU A 233 6.93 -16.06 11.06
C LEU A 233 6.97 -17.08 9.92
N LEU A 234 8.11 -17.72 9.71
CA LEU A 234 8.26 -18.71 8.64
C LEU A 234 7.40 -19.96 8.87
N HIS A 235 7.30 -20.42 10.12
CA HIS A 235 6.46 -21.55 10.51
C HIS A 235 5.00 -21.27 10.15
N ARG A 236 4.46 -20.13 10.59
CA ARG A 236 3.07 -19.77 10.30
C ARG A 236 2.84 -19.46 8.82
N TYR A 237 3.81 -18.86 8.15
CA TYR A 237 3.79 -18.64 6.71
C TYR A 237 3.64 -19.96 5.94
N GLN A 238 4.46 -20.97 6.23
CA GLN A 238 4.44 -22.26 5.54
C GLN A 238 3.10 -22.98 5.74
N ARG A 239 2.59 -23.00 6.98
CA ARG A 239 1.29 -23.62 7.29
C ARG A 239 0.14 -22.94 6.54
N THR A 240 0.14 -21.61 6.49
CA THR A 240 -0.92 -20.84 5.85
C THR A 240 -0.84 -20.92 4.32
N LEU A 241 0.38 -21.05 3.76
CA LEU A 241 0.57 -21.21 2.32
C LEU A 241 0.11 -22.58 1.81
N ALA A 242 0.22 -23.62 2.65
CA ALA A 242 -0.17 -25.00 2.32
C ALA A 242 -1.65 -25.32 2.58
N ALA A 243 -2.35 -24.47 3.36
CA ALA A 243 -3.80 -24.56 3.59
C ALA A 243 -4.60 -24.05 2.40
#